data_AF-A0A7Y9H6J7-F1
#
_entry.id   AF-A0A7Y9H6J7-F1
#
_cell.length_a   1.000
_cell.length_b   1.000
_cell.length_c   1.000
_cell.angle_alpha   90.00
_cell.angle_beta   90.00
_cell.angle_gamma   90.00
#
_symmetry.space_group_name_H-M   'P 1'
#
loop_
_entity.id
_entity.type
_entity.pdbx_description
1 polymer ?
#
loop_
_entity_poly.entity_id
_entity_poly.type
_entity_poly.pdbx_seq_one_letter_code
_entity_poly.pdbx_strand_id
1 'polypeptide(L)'
;MSRDIYADAARRHAHALPGHTLLAAEPCYIPASVLTVDVLAEEVEDLDKAQKYALAALLNGIYTVEDLELFMGLTPEDTATTVAGLLRSEFVDYRPPAPGQPRVLSLLPNGLEAARDARVRRPKPTTIQVVYDRLTGGVTSWRRNSLVRSGTARKSQFIVLPQKGGVDVERADLTVTAISDAIDGYARSDFKILGVTGVTESRNFYRDAILLVYRDIDSSSVRLGIEVDGQWREEHLAALEDVDAVDKLGISSTEEVSYEPADEPGPRLSRDEVIAIQTALNDADTAPQADDDRLDRTAIRWLSMADHPAWLDDALTGPKRRLLIISPWITGSVVTRQFVGRLEQLARSADVTIFWGFGDNAKTDRHALQSLHDAAGRSSRLAVVRVDDTHAKILVSDSYYVKTSFNWLSFRGDSNRKFRQEEGDLVSDQVLADRAYDRYMRENCGLALEILGTLPERYRTYVNPASSTTGPPPSSPDAMSPPRQSRAERKREALKSLSVGEVVSGTVKTITNFGAFVDLGEVDGLVHISQLADRRVDHPSDVVSVGDAVTVLVQDVDLDRERVSLSLRAVPQ
;
A
#
# COMPACT_ATOMS: atom_id res chain seq x y z
N MET A 1 16.65 -23.81 -2.77
CA MET A 1 15.82 -23.00 -1.84
C MET A 1 14.61 -22.53 -2.63
N SER A 2 13.40 -22.91 -2.21
CA SER A 2 12.16 -22.51 -2.89
C SER A 2 11.91 -21.02 -2.66
N ARG A 3 11.62 -20.24 -3.70
CA ARG A 3 11.14 -18.85 -3.55
C ARG A 3 9.84 -18.87 -2.75
N ASP A 4 9.71 -17.98 -1.77
CA ASP A 4 8.44 -17.76 -1.07
C ASP A 4 7.50 -16.96 -2.00
N ILE A 5 6.53 -17.67 -2.57
CA ILE A 5 5.59 -17.12 -3.56
C ILE A 5 4.60 -16.12 -2.94
N TYR A 6 4.29 -16.25 -1.64
CA TYR A 6 3.36 -15.37 -0.91
C TYR A 6 4.02 -14.06 -0.57
N ALA A 7 5.30 -14.15 -0.22
CA ALA A 7 6.15 -12.98 -0.29
C ALA A 7 6.03 -12.40 -1.72
N ASP A 8 6.49 -13.05 -2.78
CA ASP A 8 6.52 -12.41 -4.13
C ASP A 8 5.20 -11.73 -4.56
N ALA A 9 4.05 -12.27 -4.15
CA ALA A 9 2.73 -11.66 -4.29
C ALA A 9 2.55 -10.33 -3.53
N ALA A 10 2.79 -10.30 -2.22
CA ALA A 10 2.65 -9.06 -1.45
C ALA A 10 3.62 -7.95 -1.93
N ARG A 11 4.82 -8.31 -2.42
CA ARG A 11 5.75 -7.35 -3.08
C ARG A 11 5.13 -6.68 -4.30
N ARG A 12 4.47 -7.46 -5.16
CA ARG A 12 3.88 -6.96 -6.43
C ARG A 12 2.63 -6.11 -6.20
N HIS A 13 1.88 -6.40 -5.14
CA HIS A 13 0.57 -5.79 -4.91
C HIS A 13 0.50 -4.88 -3.67
N ALA A 14 1.63 -4.56 -3.04
CA ALA A 14 1.72 -3.64 -1.89
C ALA A 14 1.02 -2.29 -2.10
N HIS A 15 0.96 -1.81 -3.35
CA HIS A 15 0.35 -0.52 -3.73
C HIS A 15 -0.79 -0.68 -4.74
N ALA A 16 -1.35 -1.88 -4.89
CA ALA A 16 -2.45 -2.12 -5.83
C ALA A 16 -3.72 -1.34 -5.45
N LEU A 17 -3.86 -0.96 -4.18
CA LEU A 17 -5.02 -0.21 -3.68
C LEU A 17 -4.59 1.14 -3.05
N PRO A 18 -4.82 2.28 -3.72
CA PRO A 18 -4.46 3.59 -3.19
C PRO A 18 -5.16 3.93 -1.87
N GLY A 19 -4.44 4.60 -0.96
CA GLY A 19 -4.97 4.99 0.36
C GLY A 19 -5.09 3.85 1.37
N HIS A 20 -4.60 2.64 1.04
CA HIS A 20 -4.62 1.49 1.94
C HIS A 20 -3.21 0.88 2.07
N THR A 21 -2.95 0.28 3.23
CA THR A 21 -1.72 -0.44 3.55
C THR A 21 -1.97 -1.94 3.49
N LEU A 22 -1.20 -2.67 2.68
CA LEU A 22 -1.24 -4.14 2.67
C LEU A 22 -0.71 -4.69 4.00
N LEU A 23 -1.53 -5.46 4.72
CA LEU A 23 -1.22 -6.09 5.99
C LEU A 23 -0.68 -7.51 5.84
N ALA A 24 -1.26 -8.31 4.93
CA ALA A 24 -0.92 -9.73 4.79
C ALA A 24 -1.18 -10.25 3.37
N ALA A 25 -0.45 -11.31 3.00
CA ALA A 25 -0.69 -12.11 1.81
C ALA A 25 -0.72 -13.60 2.20
N GLU A 26 -1.91 -14.19 2.21
CA GLU A 26 -2.15 -15.54 2.74
C GLU A 26 -2.62 -16.50 1.63
N PRO A 27 -2.19 -17.77 1.65
CA PRO A 27 -2.71 -18.76 0.73
C PRO A 27 -4.21 -18.99 0.97
N CYS A 28 -4.99 -18.96 -0.11
CA CYS A 28 -6.42 -19.15 -0.05
C CYS A 28 -6.94 -20.04 -1.19
N TYR A 29 -8.20 -20.44 -1.04
CA TYR A 29 -8.96 -21.20 -2.00
C TYR A 29 -10.21 -20.42 -2.41
N ILE A 30 -10.29 -20.07 -3.69
CA ILE A 30 -11.50 -19.54 -4.31
C ILE A 30 -12.42 -20.72 -4.65
N PRO A 31 -13.67 -20.75 -4.17
CA PRO A 31 -14.63 -21.79 -4.57
C PRO A 31 -14.86 -21.78 -6.07
N ALA A 32 -14.68 -22.93 -6.72
CA ALA A 32 -14.82 -23.06 -8.16
C ALA A 32 -15.68 -24.27 -8.51
N SER A 33 -16.34 -24.20 -9.66
CA SER A 33 -17.07 -25.33 -10.22
C SER A 33 -16.58 -25.66 -11.60
N VAL A 34 -16.56 -26.96 -11.91
CA VAL A 34 -16.35 -27.40 -13.29
C VAL A 34 -17.71 -27.57 -13.91
N LEU A 35 -18.01 -26.74 -14.90
CA LEU A 35 -19.23 -26.81 -15.68
C LEU A 35 -18.97 -27.69 -16.90
N THR A 36 -19.85 -28.67 -17.10
CA THR A 36 -19.97 -29.37 -18.38
C THR A 36 -21.10 -28.69 -19.13
N VAL A 37 -20.74 -27.91 -20.15
CA VAL A 37 -21.67 -27.06 -20.89
C VAL A 37 -21.92 -27.69 -22.25
N ASP A 38 -23.18 -27.95 -22.54
CA ASP A 38 -23.61 -28.35 -23.87
C ASP A 38 -23.79 -27.09 -24.71
N VAL A 39 -23.12 -27.04 -25.85
CA VAL A 39 -23.13 -25.91 -26.78
C VAL A 39 -23.48 -26.36 -28.18
N LEU A 40 -24.08 -25.46 -28.94
CA LEU A 40 -24.15 -25.57 -30.39
C LEU A 40 -22.94 -24.82 -30.95
N ALA A 41 -21.99 -25.54 -31.55
CA ALA A 41 -20.79 -24.95 -32.15
C ALA A 41 -20.86 -25.01 -33.68
N GLU A 42 -20.14 -24.13 -34.35
CA GLU A 42 -19.94 -24.16 -35.78
C GLU A 42 -18.87 -25.20 -36.10
N GLU A 43 -19.26 -26.26 -36.79
CA GLU A 43 -18.37 -27.21 -37.42
C GLU A 43 -18.06 -26.74 -38.84
N VAL A 44 -16.76 -26.59 -39.10
CA VAL A 44 -16.24 -26.20 -40.41
C VAL A 44 -15.82 -27.47 -41.13
N GLU A 45 -16.57 -27.85 -42.16
CA GLU A 45 -16.25 -28.97 -43.03
C GLU A 45 -15.68 -28.45 -44.36
N ASP A 46 -14.66 -29.13 -44.86
CA ASP A 46 -14.17 -28.87 -46.21
C ASP A 46 -15.23 -29.31 -47.24
N LEU A 47 -15.49 -28.45 -48.21
CA LEU A 47 -16.31 -28.80 -49.36
C LEU A 47 -15.65 -29.89 -50.18
N ASP A 48 -16.46 -30.77 -50.77
CA ASP A 48 -15.98 -31.63 -51.84
C ASP A 48 -15.36 -30.79 -52.97
N LYS A 49 -14.30 -31.30 -53.61
CA LYS A 49 -13.56 -30.54 -54.63
C LYS A 49 -14.48 -30.08 -55.76
N ALA A 50 -15.38 -30.93 -56.24
CA ALA A 50 -16.28 -30.57 -57.34
C ALA A 50 -17.27 -29.47 -56.90
N GLN A 51 -17.80 -29.56 -55.68
CA GLN A 51 -18.68 -28.53 -55.11
C GLN A 51 -17.98 -27.19 -54.94
N LYS A 52 -16.72 -27.21 -54.47
CA LYS A 52 -15.90 -26.00 -54.32
C LYS A 52 -15.67 -25.30 -55.64
N TYR A 53 -15.30 -26.03 -56.70
CA TYR A 53 -15.12 -25.45 -58.04
C TYR A 53 -16.44 -24.96 -58.64
N ALA A 54 -17.53 -25.70 -58.43
CA ALA A 54 -18.86 -25.31 -58.90
C ALA A 54 -19.34 -23.99 -58.25
N LEU A 55 -19.17 -23.85 -56.94
CA LEU A 55 -19.49 -22.61 -56.23
C LEU A 55 -18.62 -21.42 -56.68
N ALA A 56 -17.33 -21.67 -56.93
CA ALA A 56 -16.44 -20.65 -57.48
C ALA A 56 -16.86 -20.22 -58.90
N ALA A 57 -17.27 -21.16 -59.75
CA ALA A 57 -17.79 -20.87 -61.09
C ALA A 57 -19.07 -20.00 -61.02
N LEU A 58 -20.00 -20.37 -60.14
CA LEU A 58 -21.24 -19.62 -59.90
C LEU A 58 -20.97 -18.20 -59.39
N LEU A 59 -20.01 -18.03 -58.48
CA LEU A 59 -19.60 -16.71 -57.97
C LEU A 59 -19.05 -15.80 -59.09
N ASN A 60 -18.44 -16.40 -60.12
CA ASN A 60 -17.82 -15.69 -61.24
C ASN A 60 -18.72 -15.58 -62.48
N GLY A 61 -20.03 -15.87 -62.37
CA GLY A 61 -21.00 -15.62 -63.45
C GLY A 61 -21.46 -16.84 -64.22
N ILE A 62 -21.03 -18.05 -63.85
CA ILE A 62 -21.41 -19.29 -64.55
C ILE A 62 -22.66 -19.86 -63.87
N TYR A 63 -23.84 -19.45 -64.35
CA TYR A 63 -25.12 -19.75 -63.69
C TYR A 63 -25.91 -20.91 -64.29
N THR A 64 -25.47 -21.50 -65.40
CA THR A 64 -26.20 -22.63 -66.02
C THR A 64 -25.51 -23.95 -65.74
N VAL A 65 -26.30 -25.04 -65.63
CA VAL A 65 -25.75 -26.39 -65.44
C VAL A 65 -24.89 -26.79 -66.64
N GLU A 66 -25.29 -26.39 -67.85
CA GLU A 66 -24.56 -26.65 -69.09
C GLU A 66 -23.20 -25.94 -69.12
N ASP A 67 -23.14 -24.66 -68.77
CA ASP A 67 -21.89 -23.91 -68.74
C ASP A 67 -20.96 -24.42 -67.63
N LEU A 68 -21.54 -24.88 -66.51
CA LEU A 68 -20.78 -25.47 -65.40
C LEU A 68 -20.19 -26.83 -65.78
N GLU A 69 -20.94 -27.67 -66.50
CA GLU A 69 -20.46 -28.93 -67.08
C GLU A 69 -19.26 -28.68 -68.01
N LEU A 70 -19.41 -27.74 -68.94
CA LEU A 70 -18.36 -27.37 -69.89
C LEU A 70 -17.13 -26.77 -69.19
N PHE A 71 -17.33 -25.86 -68.25
CA PHE A 71 -16.27 -25.16 -67.54
C PHE A 71 -15.46 -26.09 -66.65
N MET A 72 -16.12 -27.01 -65.94
CA MET A 72 -15.43 -27.96 -65.06
C MET A 72 -14.92 -29.20 -65.80
N GLY A 73 -15.32 -29.42 -67.05
CA GLY A 73 -14.93 -30.58 -67.85
C GLY A 73 -15.46 -31.90 -67.28
N LEU A 74 -16.63 -31.85 -66.63
CA LEU A 74 -17.26 -33.01 -66.01
C LEU A 74 -18.22 -33.70 -66.99
N THR A 75 -18.50 -34.99 -66.75
CA THR A 75 -19.58 -35.67 -67.46
C THR A 75 -20.96 -35.14 -67.00
N PRO A 76 -22.04 -35.33 -67.77
CA PRO A 76 -23.39 -35.00 -67.33
C PRO A 76 -23.78 -35.66 -66.00
N GLU A 77 -23.31 -36.89 -65.75
CA GLU A 77 -23.59 -37.65 -64.53
C GLU A 77 -22.85 -37.09 -63.31
N ASP A 78 -21.56 -36.75 -63.47
CA ASP A 78 -20.75 -36.11 -62.42
C ASP A 78 -21.25 -34.70 -62.10
N THR A 79 -21.66 -33.95 -63.12
CA THR A 79 -22.26 -32.62 -62.97
C THR A 79 -23.59 -32.71 -62.23
N ALA A 80 -24.47 -33.65 -62.60
CA ALA A 80 -25.73 -33.87 -61.90
C ALA A 80 -25.50 -34.25 -60.43
N THR A 81 -24.49 -35.10 -60.15
CA THR A 81 -24.11 -35.48 -58.78
C THR A 81 -23.62 -34.27 -57.96
N THR A 82 -22.80 -33.42 -58.58
CA THR A 82 -22.29 -32.19 -57.96
C THR A 82 -23.42 -31.22 -57.64
N VAL A 83 -24.28 -30.92 -58.62
CA VAL A 83 -25.44 -30.02 -58.47
C VAL A 83 -26.42 -30.56 -57.42
N ALA A 84 -26.70 -31.86 -57.43
CA ALA A 84 -27.54 -32.49 -56.40
C ALA A 84 -26.93 -32.35 -55.00
N GLY A 85 -25.61 -32.41 -54.87
CA GLY A 85 -24.90 -32.14 -53.62
C GLY A 85 -25.01 -30.67 -53.17
N LEU A 86 -24.91 -29.72 -54.08
CA LEU A 86 -25.11 -28.29 -53.79
C LEU A 86 -26.54 -27.99 -53.34
N LEU A 87 -27.54 -28.62 -53.98
CA LEU A 87 -28.94 -28.51 -53.61
C LEU A 87 -29.23 -29.12 -52.23
N ARG A 88 -28.68 -30.30 -51.91
CA ARG A 88 -28.82 -30.94 -50.59
C ARG A 88 -28.21 -30.12 -49.45
N SER A 89 -27.17 -29.35 -49.74
CA SER A 89 -26.55 -28.41 -48.80
C SER A 89 -27.20 -27.02 -48.84
N GLU A 90 -28.27 -26.86 -49.62
CA GLU A 90 -29.02 -25.62 -49.79
C GLU A 90 -28.17 -24.44 -50.30
N PHE A 91 -27.06 -24.68 -50.99
CA PHE A 91 -26.19 -23.58 -51.47
C PHE A 91 -26.70 -22.90 -52.73
N VAL A 92 -27.52 -23.61 -53.50
CA VAL A 92 -28.07 -23.12 -54.75
C VAL A 92 -29.56 -23.40 -54.76
N ASP A 93 -30.30 -22.51 -55.39
CA ASP A 93 -31.66 -22.77 -55.83
C ASP A 93 -31.63 -23.14 -57.32
N TYR A 94 -32.54 -24.02 -57.71
CA TYR A 94 -32.64 -24.54 -59.06
C TYR A 94 -34.01 -24.19 -59.63
N ARG A 95 -34.01 -23.44 -60.73
CA ARG A 95 -35.25 -23.15 -61.45
C ARG A 95 -35.43 -24.16 -62.58
N PRO A 96 -36.45 -25.05 -62.52
CA PRO A 96 -36.71 -25.98 -63.60
C PRO A 96 -37.05 -25.18 -64.88
N PRO A 97 -36.33 -25.41 -65.99
CA PRO A 97 -36.56 -24.64 -67.20
C PRO A 97 -37.84 -25.06 -67.92
N ALA A 98 -38.43 -24.12 -68.67
CA ALA A 98 -39.38 -24.46 -69.72
C ALA A 98 -38.65 -25.25 -70.85
N PRO A 99 -39.37 -26.02 -71.68
CA PRO A 99 -38.75 -26.78 -72.77
C PRO A 99 -37.88 -25.89 -73.66
N GLY A 100 -36.59 -26.24 -73.81
CA GLY A 100 -35.62 -25.50 -74.63
C GLY A 100 -34.90 -24.35 -73.91
N GLN A 101 -35.13 -24.13 -72.62
CA GLN A 101 -34.38 -23.14 -71.83
C GLN A 101 -33.24 -23.78 -71.03
N PRO A 102 -32.15 -23.04 -70.76
CA PRO A 102 -31.02 -23.54 -69.98
C PRO A 102 -31.41 -23.76 -68.52
N ARG A 103 -30.74 -24.72 -67.87
CA ARG A 103 -30.95 -25.06 -66.46
C ARG A 103 -30.23 -24.05 -65.59
N VAL A 104 -30.96 -23.09 -65.01
CA VAL A 104 -30.36 -21.98 -64.25
C VAL A 104 -30.28 -22.32 -62.76
N LEU A 105 -29.08 -22.09 -62.22
CA LEU A 105 -28.75 -22.12 -60.80
C LEU A 105 -28.60 -20.68 -60.29
N SER A 106 -29.10 -20.43 -59.08
CA SER A 106 -28.86 -19.17 -58.36
C SER A 106 -28.24 -19.46 -57.01
N LEU A 107 -27.20 -18.73 -56.63
CA LEU A 107 -26.59 -18.84 -55.31
C LEU A 107 -27.59 -18.36 -54.24
N LEU A 108 -27.79 -19.20 -53.24
CA LEU A 108 -28.46 -18.83 -52.00
C LEU A 108 -27.45 -18.14 -51.05
N PRO A 109 -27.92 -17.40 -50.01
CA PRO A 109 -27.01 -16.67 -49.11
C PRO A 109 -25.91 -17.54 -48.48
N ASN A 110 -26.24 -18.74 -48.01
CA ASN A 110 -25.31 -19.73 -47.48
C ASN A 110 -24.32 -20.25 -48.55
N GLY A 111 -24.76 -20.42 -49.80
CA GLY A 111 -23.90 -20.80 -50.92
C GLY A 111 -22.95 -19.69 -51.34
N LEU A 112 -23.38 -18.44 -51.27
CA LEU A 112 -22.54 -17.27 -51.52
C LEU A 112 -21.40 -17.17 -50.47
N GLU A 113 -21.72 -17.41 -49.19
CA GLU A 113 -20.71 -17.50 -48.13
C GLU A 113 -19.76 -18.68 -48.34
N ALA A 114 -20.30 -19.87 -48.61
CA ALA A 114 -19.50 -21.07 -48.88
C ALA A 114 -18.60 -20.91 -50.12
N ALA A 115 -19.05 -20.18 -51.15
CA ALA A 115 -18.26 -19.88 -52.35
C ALA A 115 -17.08 -18.94 -52.07
N ARG A 116 -17.24 -17.99 -51.13
CA ARG A 116 -16.19 -17.03 -50.74
C ARG A 116 -15.13 -17.68 -49.86
N ASP A 117 -15.56 -18.45 -48.87
CA ASP A 117 -14.67 -19.03 -47.85
C ASP A 117 -14.17 -20.44 -48.23
N ALA A 118 -14.76 -21.04 -49.26
CA ALA A 118 -14.53 -22.42 -49.71
C ALA A 118 -14.69 -23.49 -48.61
N ARG A 119 -15.57 -23.24 -47.64
CA ARG A 119 -15.84 -24.10 -46.47
C ARG A 119 -17.33 -24.10 -46.15
N VAL A 120 -17.84 -25.21 -45.60
CA VAL A 120 -19.21 -25.31 -45.10
C VAL A 120 -19.21 -25.13 -43.59
N ARG A 121 -20.11 -24.29 -43.09
CA ARG A 121 -20.31 -24.06 -41.66
C ARG A 121 -21.66 -24.68 -41.24
N ARG A 122 -21.66 -25.63 -40.31
CA ARG A 122 -22.88 -26.27 -39.79
C ARG A 122 -22.95 -26.21 -38.26
N PRO A 123 -24.14 -26.03 -37.67
CA PRO A 123 -24.31 -26.19 -36.24
C PRO A 123 -24.15 -27.65 -35.80
N LYS A 124 -23.24 -27.92 -34.87
CA LYS A 124 -22.97 -29.23 -34.27
C LYS A 124 -23.11 -29.17 -32.74
N PRO A 125 -24.02 -29.96 -32.14
CA PRO A 125 -24.05 -30.12 -30.68
C PRO A 125 -22.73 -30.70 -30.18
N THR A 126 -22.10 -29.99 -29.25
CA THR A 126 -20.79 -30.33 -28.69
C THR A 126 -20.81 -30.03 -27.20
N THR A 127 -20.10 -30.82 -26.40
CA THR A 127 -19.94 -30.56 -24.97
C THR A 127 -18.54 -30.04 -24.69
N ILE A 128 -18.44 -29.00 -23.88
CA ILE A 128 -17.18 -28.40 -23.46
C ILE A 128 -17.11 -28.32 -21.94
N GLN A 129 -15.90 -28.28 -21.40
CA GLN A 129 -15.69 -28.04 -19.97
C GLN A 129 -15.12 -26.65 -19.76
N VAL A 130 -15.79 -25.87 -18.92
CA VAL A 130 -15.32 -24.56 -18.49
C VAL A 130 -15.30 -24.50 -16.96
N VAL A 131 -14.49 -23.59 -16.44
CA VAL A 131 -14.42 -23.36 -15.00
C VAL A 131 -15.27 -22.15 -14.67
N TYR A 132 -16.06 -22.26 -13.61
CA TYR A 132 -16.91 -21.20 -13.09
C TYR A 132 -16.39 -20.80 -11.72
N ASP A 133 -16.05 -19.53 -11.58
CA ASP A 133 -15.66 -18.94 -10.32
C ASP A 133 -16.91 -18.60 -9.51
N ARG A 134 -17.08 -19.28 -8.37
CA ARG A 134 -18.24 -19.08 -7.50
C ARG A 134 -18.08 -17.88 -6.57
N LEU A 135 -16.93 -17.21 -6.52
CA LEU A 135 -16.77 -15.94 -5.84
C LEU A 135 -17.28 -14.80 -6.73
N THR A 136 -16.77 -14.68 -7.96
CA THR A 136 -17.21 -13.62 -8.89
C THR A 136 -18.56 -13.90 -9.56
N GLY A 137 -18.92 -15.18 -9.75
CA GLY A 137 -20.10 -15.60 -10.50
C GLY A 137 -19.89 -15.59 -12.01
N GLY A 138 -18.66 -15.83 -12.47
CA GLY A 138 -18.28 -15.76 -13.88
C GLY A 138 -17.60 -17.02 -14.41
N VAL A 139 -17.67 -17.23 -15.72
CA VAL A 139 -16.86 -18.24 -16.42
C VAL A 139 -15.42 -17.73 -16.57
N THR A 140 -14.43 -18.58 -16.32
CA THR A 140 -13.01 -18.21 -16.32
C THR A 140 -12.19 -19.03 -17.30
N SER A 141 -11.02 -18.50 -17.69
CA SER A 141 -10.03 -19.22 -18.50
C SER A 141 -9.20 -20.24 -17.71
N TRP A 142 -9.53 -20.48 -16.44
CA TRP A 142 -8.81 -21.43 -15.60
C TRP A 142 -8.95 -22.85 -16.13
N ARG A 143 -7.90 -23.66 -15.95
CA ARG A 143 -7.92 -25.04 -16.41
C ARG A 143 -8.40 -25.95 -15.29
N ARG A 144 -9.11 -27.01 -15.64
CA ARG A 144 -9.52 -28.04 -14.67
C ARG A 144 -8.34 -28.66 -13.91
N ASN A 145 -7.17 -28.80 -14.54
CA ASN A 145 -5.97 -29.35 -13.89
C ASN A 145 -5.27 -28.36 -12.96
N SER A 146 -5.62 -27.07 -13.02
CA SER A 146 -5.18 -26.05 -12.07
C SER A 146 -6.12 -25.94 -10.86
N LEU A 147 -7.16 -26.79 -10.77
CA LEU A 147 -8.08 -26.83 -9.64
C LEU A 147 -7.71 -27.91 -8.64
N VAL A 148 -7.94 -27.60 -7.37
CA VAL A 148 -7.77 -28.49 -6.23
C VAL A 148 -9.12 -29.08 -5.84
N ARG A 149 -9.18 -30.40 -5.62
CA ARG A 149 -10.41 -31.06 -5.18
C ARG A 149 -10.73 -30.71 -3.73
N SER A 150 -12.02 -30.65 -3.38
CA SER A 150 -12.46 -30.28 -2.03
C SER A 150 -11.89 -31.16 -0.92
N GLY A 151 -11.69 -32.45 -1.17
CA GLY A 151 -11.07 -33.36 -0.18
C GLY A 151 -9.62 -33.00 0.14
N THR A 152 -8.89 -32.42 -0.80
CA THR A 152 -7.51 -31.95 -0.61
C THR A 152 -7.50 -30.55 0.01
N ALA A 153 -8.35 -29.64 -0.49
CA ALA A 153 -8.47 -28.29 0.05
C ALA A 153 -8.86 -28.30 1.54
N ARG A 154 -9.82 -29.13 1.95
CA ARG A 154 -10.25 -29.27 3.36
C ARG A 154 -9.17 -29.85 4.28
N LYS A 155 -8.19 -30.56 3.75
CA LYS A 155 -7.05 -31.10 4.53
C LYS A 155 -5.90 -30.10 4.66
N SER A 156 -5.90 -29.05 3.84
CA SER A 156 -4.95 -27.96 3.96
C SER A 156 -5.35 -27.01 5.10
N GLN A 157 -4.41 -26.20 5.56
CA GLN A 157 -4.66 -25.11 6.51
C GLN A 157 -4.97 -23.77 5.81
N PHE A 158 -5.23 -23.77 4.50
CA PHE A 158 -5.43 -22.53 3.73
C PHE A 158 -6.83 -21.95 3.93
N ILE A 159 -6.95 -20.64 3.78
CA ILE A 159 -8.21 -19.91 3.93
C ILE A 159 -9.17 -20.32 2.79
N VAL A 160 -10.39 -20.72 3.11
CA VAL A 160 -11.43 -20.97 2.10
C VAL A 160 -12.32 -19.74 2.00
N LEU A 161 -12.36 -19.14 0.82
CA LEU A 161 -13.13 -17.92 0.59
C LEU A 161 -14.64 -18.22 0.52
N PRO A 162 -15.49 -17.25 0.88
CA PRO A 162 -16.94 -17.38 0.70
C PRO A 162 -17.31 -17.45 -0.80
N GLN A 163 -18.50 -17.95 -1.10
CA GLN A 163 -19.07 -17.97 -2.44
C GLN A 163 -20.26 -17.01 -2.55
N LYS A 164 -20.48 -16.49 -3.76
CA LYS A 164 -21.60 -15.63 -4.13
C LYS A 164 -22.84 -16.49 -4.43
N GLY A 165 -23.75 -16.56 -3.45
CA GLY A 165 -25.02 -17.27 -3.57
C GLY A 165 -24.89 -18.80 -3.70
N GLY A 166 -25.81 -19.54 -3.09
CA GLY A 166 -25.82 -21.01 -3.11
C GLY A 166 -26.49 -21.66 -4.33
N VAL A 167 -26.87 -20.85 -5.32
CA VAL A 167 -27.72 -21.28 -6.44
C VAL A 167 -26.92 -22.08 -7.47
N ASP A 168 -27.58 -23.07 -8.07
CA ASP A 168 -27.10 -23.84 -9.22
C ASP A 168 -26.89 -22.92 -10.41
N VAL A 169 -25.79 -23.11 -11.14
CA VAL A 169 -25.53 -22.34 -12.35
C VAL A 169 -26.54 -22.77 -13.41
N GLU A 170 -27.38 -21.85 -13.83
CA GLU A 170 -28.37 -22.09 -14.86
C GLU A 170 -27.83 -21.68 -16.23
N ARG A 171 -28.49 -22.14 -17.29
CA ARG A 171 -28.16 -21.73 -18.66
C ARG A 171 -28.20 -20.21 -18.83
N ALA A 172 -29.09 -19.52 -18.12
CA ALA A 172 -29.25 -18.06 -18.22
C ALA A 172 -28.03 -17.29 -17.69
N ASP A 173 -27.26 -17.91 -16.78
CA ASP A 173 -26.05 -17.30 -16.20
C ASP A 173 -24.84 -17.40 -17.15
N LEU A 174 -24.97 -18.16 -18.25
CA LEU A 174 -23.90 -18.44 -19.18
C LEU A 174 -24.10 -17.70 -20.50
N THR A 175 -23.13 -16.86 -20.85
CA THR A 175 -23.10 -16.19 -22.16
C THR A 175 -22.15 -16.89 -23.12
N VAL A 176 -22.51 -16.88 -24.41
CA VAL A 176 -21.64 -17.42 -25.47
C VAL A 176 -20.27 -16.74 -25.44
N THR A 177 -20.25 -15.41 -25.28
CA THR A 177 -19.02 -14.62 -25.22
C THR A 177 -18.11 -15.05 -24.07
N ALA A 178 -18.62 -15.14 -22.84
CA ALA A 178 -17.79 -15.52 -21.70
C ALA A 178 -17.22 -16.94 -21.83
N ILE A 179 -17.99 -17.87 -22.40
CA ILE A 179 -17.53 -19.22 -22.68
C ILE A 179 -16.48 -19.23 -23.79
N SER A 180 -16.70 -18.49 -24.88
CA SER A 180 -15.75 -18.35 -25.98
C SER A 180 -14.42 -17.79 -25.50
N ASP A 181 -14.44 -16.71 -24.71
CA ASP A 181 -13.25 -16.07 -24.15
C ASP A 181 -12.50 -17.03 -23.20
N ALA A 182 -13.23 -17.83 -22.42
CA ALA A 182 -12.64 -18.82 -21.52
C ALA A 182 -11.91 -19.95 -22.25
N ILE A 183 -12.33 -20.30 -23.47
CA ILE A 183 -11.71 -21.36 -24.28
C ILE A 183 -10.76 -20.85 -25.36
N ASP A 184 -10.67 -19.54 -25.59
CA ASP A 184 -9.94 -18.94 -26.73
C ASP A 184 -8.45 -19.33 -26.77
N GLY A 185 -7.82 -19.54 -25.61
CA GLY A 185 -6.44 -20.03 -25.52
C GLY A 185 -6.23 -21.51 -25.90
N TYR A 186 -7.31 -22.27 -26.15
CA TYR A 186 -7.30 -23.74 -26.33
C TYR A 186 -8.15 -24.24 -27.48
N ALA A 187 -9.17 -23.48 -27.88
CA ALA A 187 -10.03 -23.82 -28.99
C ALA A 187 -9.22 -23.76 -30.29
N ARG A 188 -9.56 -24.64 -31.24
CA ARG A 188 -9.08 -24.46 -32.62
C ARG A 188 -9.57 -23.09 -33.09
N SER A 189 -8.76 -22.37 -33.86
CA SER A 189 -9.08 -21.05 -34.45
C SER A 189 -10.43 -21.01 -35.19
N ASP A 190 -10.93 -22.17 -35.57
CA ASP A 190 -12.12 -22.35 -36.39
C ASP A 190 -13.36 -22.77 -35.56
N PHE A 191 -13.24 -22.87 -34.22
CA PHE A 191 -14.33 -23.29 -33.33
C PHE A 191 -15.13 -22.08 -32.84
N LYS A 192 -16.34 -21.90 -33.37
CA LYS A 192 -17.23 -20.79 -32.99
C LYS A 192 -18.46 -21.30 -32.26
N ILE A 193 -18.77 -20.75 -31.09
CA ILE A 193 -19.98 -21.13 -30.36
C ILE A 193 -21.16 -20.28 -30.87
N LEU A 194 -22.27 -20.95 -31.19
CA LEU A 194 -23.52 -20.34 -31.65
C LEU A 194 -24.53 -20.15 -30.51
N GLY A 195 -24.49 -21.03 -29.50
CA GLY A 195 -25.40 -20.95 -28.36
C GLY A 195 -25.10 -21.99 -27.29
N VAL A 196 -25.51 -21.72 -26.06
CA VAL A 196 -25.52 -22.69 -24.96
C VAL A 196 -26.84 -23.43 -24.99
N THR A 197 -26.84 -24.76 -24.89
CA THR A 197 -28.05 -25.59 -24.87
C THR A 197 -28.35 -26.16 -23.49
N GLY A 198 -27.34 -26.45 -22.67
CA GLY A 198 -27.48 -27.02 -21.33
C GLY A 198 -26.22 -26.88 -20.49
N VAL A 199 -26.34 -27.11 -19.19
CA VAL A 199 -25.22 -27.07 -18.23
C VAL A 199 -25.41 -28.11 -17.14
N THR A 200 -24.33 -28.77 -16.75
CA THR A 200 -24.23 -29.61 -15.55
C THR A 200 -23.05 -29.14 -14.70
N GLU A 201 -23.24 -29.03 -13.40
CA GLU A 201 -22.25 -28.47 -12.47
C GLU A 201 -21.59 -29.53 -11.57
N SER A 202 -20.28 -29.38 -11.35
CA SER A 202 -19.55 -30.11 -10.30
C SER A 202 -18.83 -29.13 -9.36
N ARG A 203 -19.30 -29.07 -8.10
CA ARG A 203 -18.85 -28.08 -7.07
C ARG A 203 -17.64 -28.49 -6.23
N ASN A 204 -17.03 -29.63 -6.55
CA ASN A 204 -16.01 -30.22 -5.69
C ASN A 204 -14.60 -29.68 -5.95
N PHE A 205 -14.49 -28.41 -6.32
CA PHE A 205 -13.25 -27.80 -6.77
C PHE A 205 -13.01 -26.44 -6.13
N TYR A 206 -11.73 -26.09 -6.03
CA TYR A 206 -11.24 -24.81 -5.56
C TYR A 206 -10.07 -24.38 -6.45
N ARG A 207 -9.91 -23.08 -6.64
CA ARG A 207 -8.72 -22.51 -7.25
C ARG A 207 -7.80 -21.99 -6.14
N ASP A 208 -6.56 -22.43 -6.12
CA ASP A 208 -5.52 -21.85 -5.27
C ASP A 208 -5.22 -20.42 -5.72
N ALA A 209 -5.12 -19.53 -4.73
CA ALA A 209 -4.88 -18.11 -4.93
C ALA A 209 -4.19 -17.53 -3.70
N ILE A 210 -3.88 -16.23 -3.75
CA ILE A 210 -3.31 -15.50 -2.64
C ILE A 210 -4.29 -14.40 -2.25
N LEU A 211 -4.79 -14.47 -1.01
CA LEU A 211 -5.62 -13.44 -0.40
C LEU A 211 -4.73 -12.30 0.08
N LEU A 212 -5.04 -11.09 -0.35
CA LEU A 212 -4.36 -9.86 0.02
C LEU A 212 -5.26 -9.09 0.99
N VAL A 213 -4.76 -8.79 2.18
CA VAL A 213 -5.51 -8.08 3.23
C VAL A 213 -4.98 -6.66 3.34
N TYR A 214 -5.83 -5.66 3.12
CA TYR A 214 -5.50 -4.24 3.17
C TYR A 214 -6.20 -3.56 4.35
N ARG A 215 -5.57 -2.53 4.92
CA ARG A 215 -6.16 -1.63 5.91
C ARG A 215 -6.19 -0.22 5.35
N ASP A 216 -7.34 0.43 5.38
CA ASP A 216 -7.44 1.84 5.03
C ASP A 216 -6.60 2.70 6.00
N ILE A 217 -6.00 3.78 5.48
CA ILE A 217 -5.05 4.59 6.25
C ILE A 217 -5.79 5.56 7.19
N ASP A 218 -6.99 5.99 6.82
CA ASP A 218 -7.76 7.02 7.54
C ASP A 218 -8.84 6.42 8.45
N SER A 219 -9.37 5.27 8.06
CA SER A 219 -10.32 4.45 8.78
C SER A 219 -9.64 3.10 9.05
N SER A 220 -9.75 2.54 10.25
CA SER A 220 -9.22 1.20 10.50
C SER A 220 -9.98 0.10 9.75
N SER A 221 -10.70 0.41 8.66
CA SER A 221 -11.45 -0.57 7.88
C SER A 221 -10.51 -1.50 7.10
N VAL A 222 -10.92 -2.76 6.98
CA VAL A 222 -10.19 -3.78 6.23
C VAL A 222 -10.84 -3.98 4.88
N ARG A 223 -10.02 -4.14 3.85
CA ARG A 223 -10.44 -4.45 2.49
C ARG A 223 -9.63 -5.63 1.97
N LEU A 224 -10.23 -6.47 1.14
CA LEU A 224 -9.61 -7.69 0.63
C LEU A 224 -9.37 -7.58 -0.88
N GLY A 225 -8.26 -8.18 -1.33
CA GLY A 225 -7.92 -8.35 -2.74
C GLY A 225 -7.45 -9.78 -3.01
N ILE A 226 -7.37 -10.16 -4.28
CA ILE A 226 -6.95 -11.50 -4.68
C ILE A 226 -5.93 -11.43 -5.81
N GLU A 227 -4.87 -12.21 -5.67
CA GLU A 227 -3.96 -12.54 -6.75
C GLU A 227 -4.20 -13.98 -7.23
N VAL A 228 -4.32 -14.15 -8.55
CA VAL A 228 -4.37 -15.45 -9.22
C VAL A 228 -3.32 -15.49 -10.33
N ASP A 229 -2.45 -16.51 -10.31
CA ASP A 229 -1.35 -16.69 -11.26
C ASP A 229 -0.45 -15.46 -11.42
N GLY A 230 -0.27 -14.70 -10.34
CA GLY A 230 0.57 -13.53 -10.37
C GLY A 230 -0.06 -12.23 -10.81
N GLN A 231 -1.37 -12.21 -11.00
CA GLN A 231 -2.10 -11.03 -11.45
C GLN A 231 -3.16 -10.63 -10.43
N TRP A 232 -3.21 -9.33 -10.15
CA TRP A 232 -4.29 -8.68 -9.41
C TRP A 232 -5.61 -8.81 -10.17
N ARG A 233 -6.70 -9.09 -9.46
CA ARG A 233 -8.04 -9.24 -10.04
C ARG A 233 -9.03 -8.25 -9.42
N GLU A 234 -9.33 -7.17 -10.13
CA GLU A 234 -10.32 -6.17 -9.67
C GLU A 234 -11.73 -6.77 -9.48
N GLU A 235 -12.14 -7.67 -10.37
CA GLU A 235 -13.43 -8.36 -10.28
C GLU A 235 -13.60 -9.14 -8.96
N HIS A 236 -12.50 -9.72 -8.47
CA HIS A 236 -12.51 -10.48 -7.24
C HIS A 236 -12.58 -9.59 -6.00
N LEU A 237 -12.02 -8.38 -6.07
CA LEU A 237 -12.15 -7.38 -5.01
C LEU A 237 -13.63 -6.98 -4.84
N ALA A 238 -14.30 -6.63 -5.94
CA ALA A 238 -15.72 -6.27 -5.90
C ALA A 238 -16.58 -7.44 -5.40
N ALA A 239 -16.25 -8.67 -5.84
CA ALA A 239 -16.95 -9.87 -5.40
C ALA A 239 -16.78 -10.17 -3.89
N LEU A 240 -15.60 -9.89 -3.31
CA LEU A 240 -15.34 -10.04 -1.89
C LEU A 240 -16.14 -9.02 -1.06
N GLU A 241 -16.30 -7.78 -1.56
CA GLU A 241 -17.16 -6.76 -0.95
C GLU A 241 -18.64 -7.16 -1.02
N ASP A 242 -19.12 -7.60 -2.19
CA ASP A 242 -20.50 -8.05 -2.42
C ASP A 242 -20.95 -9.16 -1.45
N VAL A 243 -20.05 -10.10 -1.15
CA VAL A 243 -20.34 -11.23 -0.27
C VAL A 243 -20.04 -10.94 1.19
N ASP A 244 -19.62 -9.72 1.53
CA ASP A 244 -19.22 -9.33 2.89
C ASP A 244 -18.15 -10.28 3.46
N ALA A 245 -17.08 -10.47 2.69
CA ALA A 245 -16.08 -11.49 2.97
C ALA A 245 -15.28 -11.21 4.24
N VAL A 246 -15.06 -9.94 4.60
CA VAL A 246 -14.36 -9.54 5.83
C VAL A 246 -15.07 -10.11 7.06
N ASP A 247 -16.38 -9.89 7.17
CA ASP A 247 -17.19 -10.37 8.29
C ASP A 247 -17.32 -11.89 8.27
N LYS A 248 -17.55 -12.50 7.10
CA LYS A 248 -17.68 -13.97 6.98
C LYS A 248 -16.40 -14.73 7.30
N LEU A 249 -15.24 -14.15 7.01
CA LEU A 249 -13.93 -14.71 7.35
C LEU A 249 -13.51 -14.35 8.78
N GLY A 250 -14.28 -13.51 9.48
CA GLY A 250 -13.95 -13.03 10.83
C GLY A 250 -12.67 -12.20 10.86
N ILE A 251 -12.34 -11.51 9.76
CA ILE A 251 -11.14 -10.67 9.67
C ILE A 251 -11.44 -9.36 10.39
N SER A 252 -10.76 -9.13 11.51
CA SER A 252 -10.85 -7.88 12.27
C SER A 252 -9.63 -7.01 12.02
N SER A 253 -9.81 -5.68 12.04
CA SER A 253 -8.71 -4.72 12.02
C SER A 253 -8.02 -4.66 13.40
N THR A 254 -7.47 -5.79 13.83
CA THR A 254 -6.63 -5.81 15.01
C THR A 254 -5.26 -6.31 14.58
N GLU A 255 -4.31 -5.37 14.66
CA GLU A 255 -2.87 -5.52 14.51
C GLU A 255 -2.28 -5.66 13.10
N GLU A 256 -1.01 -5.29 13.07
CA GLU A 256 -0.25 -4.69 11.99
C GLU A 256 0.92 -5.63 11.63
N VAL A 257 1.34 -5.62 10.34
CA VAL A 257 2.69 -5.94 9.79
C VAL A 257 2.94 -7.35 9.20
N SER A 258 3.47 -7.43 7.96
CA SER A 258 4.91 -7.71 7.66
C SER A 258 5.23 -7.95 6.18
N TYR A 259 6.45 -7.57 5.77
CA TYR A 259 7.07 -8.05 4.54
C TYR A 259 8.61 -7.92 4.54
N GLU A 260 9.36 -8.91 4.01
CA GLU A 260 10.84 -9.06 4.09
C GLU A 260 11.53 -9.34 2.70
N PRO A 261 12.86 -9.52 2.55
CA PRO A 261 13.98 -8.59 2.59
C PRO A 261 14.83 -8.66 1.27
N ALA A 262 16.03 -8.09 1.25
CA ALA A 262 17.09 -8.53 0.33
C ALA A 262 18.48 -8.50 1.02
N ASP A 263 19.39 -9.32 0.48
CA ASP A 263 20.35 -10.23 1.12
C ASP A 263 21.53 -9.72 2.00
N GLU A 264 22.09 -10.68 2.73
CA GLU A 264 23.32 -10.77 3.52
C GLU A 264 23.66 -9.72 4.62
N PRO A 265 23.60 -10.14 5.91
CA PRO A 265 24.23 -9.40 7.01
C PRO A 265 25.75 -9.53 6.95
N GLY A 266 26.45 -8.47 7.35
CA GLY A 266 27.86 -8.54 7.73
C GLY A 266 28.11 -9.50 8.91
N PRO A 267 29.39 -9.75 9.26
CA PRO A 267 29.75 -10.79 10.21
C PRO A 267 29.18 -10.51 11.61
N ARG A 268 28.62 -11.58 12.20
CA ARG A 268 27.93 -11.60 13.51
C ARG A 268 28.91 -11.62 14.67
N LEU A 269 28.53 -11.04 15.81
CA LEU A 269 29.30 -11.13 17.07
C LEU A 269 29.33 -12.57 17.59
N SER A 270 30.53 -13.13 17.69
CA SER A 270 30.82 -14.42 18.26
C SER A 270 30.72 -14.39 19.79
N ARG A 271 30.56 -15.59 20.39
CA ARG A 271 30.60 -15.80 21.85
C ARG A 271 31.85 -15.17 22.49
N ASP A 272 32.99 -15.21 21.79
CA ASP A 272 34.25 -14.67 22.28
C ASP A 272 34.30 -13.14 22.20
N GLU A 273 33.58 -12.51 21.26
CA GLU A 273 33.47 -11.04 21.20
C GLU A 273 32.53 -10.48 22.27
N VAL A 274 31.43 -11.19 22.59
CA VAL A 274 30.55 -10.81 23.71
C VAL A 274 31.29 -10.96 25.05
N ILE A 275 32.06 -12.05 25.20
CA ILE A 275 32.93 -12.25 26.38
C ILE A 275 34.04 -11.21 26.41
N ALA A 276 34.70 -10.88 25.29
CA ALA A 276 35.73 -9.85 25.24
C ALA A 276 35.19 -8.45 25.55
N ILE A 277 33.96 -8.13 25.13
CA ILE A 277 33.25 -6.90 25.52
C ILE A 277 32.98 -6.91 27.04
N GLN A 278 32.58 -8.05 27.63
CA GLN A 278 32.41 -8.22 29.08
C GLN A 278 33.74 -8.17 29.86
N THR A 279 34.83 -8.71 29.33
CA THR A 279 36.16 -8.66 29.95
C THR A 279 36.74 -7.25 29.88
N ALA A 280 36.59 -6.57 28.74
CA ALA A 280 36.95 -5.16 28.59
C ALA A 280 36.09 -4.23 29.47
N LEU A 281 34.87 -4.65 29.85
CA LEU A 281 34.00 -3.97 30.81
C LEU A 281 34.38 -4.22 32.29
N ASN A 282 35.20 -5.23 32.58
CA ASN A 282 35.67 -5.56 33.93
C ASN A 282 37.08 -5.01 34.24
N ASP A 283 37.83 -4.56 33.24
CA ASP A 283 39.24 -4.11 33.40
C ASP A 283 39.40 -2.59 33.60
N ALA A 284 38.34 -1.86 33.96
CA ALA A 284 38.47 -0.52 34.54
C ALA A 284 38.34 -0.61 36.07
N ASP A 285 39.45 -1.03 36.68
CA ASP A 285 39.81 -1.08 38.10
C ASP A 285 39.08 -2.06 39.06
N THR A 286 39.93 -2.97 39.58
CA THR A 286 39.86 -3.85 40.78
C THR A 286 39.12 -5.20 40.74
N ALA A 287 39.93 -6.27 40.90
CA ALA A 287 39.58 -7.68 41.02
C ALA A 287 39.04 -8.07 42.44
N PRO A 288 38.80 -9.36 42.72
CA PRO A 288 37.59 -10.10 42.43
C PRO A 288 36.78 -10.37 43.72
N GLN A 289 35.47 -10.21 43.67
CA GLN A 289 34.58 -10.85 44.64
C GLN A 289 33.69 -11.84 43.89
N ALA A 290 34.00 -13.12 44.12
CA ALA A 290 33.09 -14.21 43.91
C ALA A 290 31.95 -14.08 44.93
N ASP A 291 30.75 -13.76 44.45
CA ASP A 291 29.61 -14.67 44.56
C ASP A 291 28.43 -14.10 43.78
N ASP A 292 27.80 -15.00 43.03
CA ASP A 292 26.44 -14.92 42.48
C ASP A 292 26.12 -13.78 41.51
N ASP A 293 26.51 -13.95 40.25
CA ASP A 293 25.70 -13.46 39.14
C ASP A 293 25.80 -14.47 38.00
N ARG A 294 25.10 -15.59 38.19
CA ARG A 294 24.64 -16.38 37.03
C ARG A 294 23.70 -15.49 36.25
N LEU A 295 24.26 -14.65 35.38
CA LEU A 295 23.52 -13.94 34.34
C LEU A 295 22.65 -14.98 33.64
N ASP A 296 21.35 -14.86 33.87
CA ASP A 296 20.39 -15.75 33.26
C ASP A 296 20.39 -15.42 31.76
N ARG A 297 20.88 -16.35 30.95
CA ARG A 297 20.95 -16.19 29.48
C ARG A 297 19.57 -15.92 28.86
N THR A 298 18.51 -16.04 29.64
CA THR A 298 17.13 -15.65 29.33
C THR A 298 16.94 -14.12 29.22
N ALA A 299 17.82 -13.30 29.81
CA ALA A 299 17.65 -11.84 29.84
C ALA A 299 18.13 -11.11 28.57
N ILE A 300 18.89 -11.79 27.70
CA ILE A 300 19.33 -11.24 26.42
C ILE A 300 18.47 -11.85 25.31
N ARG A 301 17.77 -10.99 24.58
CA ARG A 301 16.92 -11.38 23.46
C ARG A 301 17.37 -10.62 22.20
N TRP A 302 17.40 -11.33 21.09
CA TRP A 302 17.64 -10.73 19.78
C TRP A 302 16.41 -9.95 19.30
N LEU A 303 16.65 -8.78 18.73
CA LEU A 303 15.64 -7.95 18.06
C LEU A 303 15.89 -7.94 16.56
N SER A 304 14.88 -8.35 15.81
CA SER A 304 14.82 -8.14 14.37
C SER A 304 14.55 -6.66 14.05
N MET A 305 14.78 -6.25 12.81
CA MET A 305 14.42 -4.90 12.35
C MET A 305 12.97 -4.51 12.69
N ALA A 306 12.03 -5.46 12.57
CA ALA A 306 10.61 -5.25 12.82
C ALA A 306 10.26 -5.08 14.30
N ASP A 307 11.09 -5.59 15.21
CA ASP A 307 10.84 -5.45 16.65
C ASP A 307 11.17 -4.04 17.16
N HIS A 308 12.11 -3.32 16.52
CA HIS A 308 12.63 -2.04 17.01
C HIS A 308 11.55 -0.95 17.16
N PRO A 309 10.63 -0.72 16.19
CA PRO A 309 9.59 0.31 16.34
C PRO A 309 8.73 0.11 17.59
N ALA A 310 8.37 -1.13 17.92
CA ALA A 310 7.59 -1.44 19.12
C ALA A 310 8.33 -1.08 20.41
N TRP A 311 9.64 -1.31 20.47
CA TRP A 311 10.47 -0.91 21.62
C TRP A 311 10.65 0.61 21.72
N LEU A 312 10.73 1.34 20.60
CA LEU A 312 10.73 2.80 20.63
C LEU A 312 9.39 3.34 21.15
N ASP A 313 8.27 2.75 20.73
CA ASP A 313 6.94 3.12 21.20
C ASP A 313 6.75 2.80 22.69
N ASP A 314 7.22 1.64 23.17
CA ASP A 314 7.24 1.33 24.62
C ASP A 314 8.07 2.36 25.39
N ALA A 315 9.24 2.74 24.87
CA ALA A 315 10.11 3.71 25.52
C ALA A 315 9.46 5.11 25.63
N LEU A 316 8.52 5.43 24.74
CA LEU A 316 7.78 6.69 24.71
C LEU A 316 6.44 6.65 25.47
N THR A 317 6.04 5.49 25.98
CA THR A 317 4.73 5.29 26.60
C THR A 317 4.84 4.82 28.05
N GLY A 318 3.81 5.11 28.84
CA GLY A 318 3.77 4.73 30.25
C GLY A 318 4.67 5.58 31.17
N PRO A 319 4.64 5.31 32.49
CA PRO A 319 5.50 5.98 33.45
C PRO A 319 6.93 5.48 33.31
N LYS A 320 7.88 6.39 33.06
CA LYS A 320 9.31 6.10 33.03
C LYS A 320 10.06 7.07 33.95
N ARG A 321 11.25 6.68 34.43
CA ARG A 321 12.17 7.56 35.14
C ARG A 321 13.12 8.24 34.16
N ARG A 322 13.55 7.54 33.12
CA ARG A 322 14.48 8.07 32.11
C ARG A 322 14.27 7.47 30.72
N LEU A 323 14.72 8.20 29.72
CA LEU A 323 14.84 7.76 28.34
C LEU A 323 16.13 8.32 27.73
N LEU A 324 16.96 7.46 27.17
CA LEU A 324 18.11 7.86 26.36
C LEU A 324 17.96 7.31 24.95
N ILE A 325 18.06 8.19 23.96
CA ILE A 325 18.12 7.83 22.55
C ILE A 325 19.42 8.36 21.97
N ILE A 326 20.19 7.50 21.31
CA ILE A 326 21.35 7.91 20.51
C ILE A 326 21.06 7.52 19.07
N SER A 327 21.07 8.50 18.18
CA SER A 327 20.82 8.27 16.75
C SER A 327 21.66 9.21 15.88
N PRO A 328 22.41 8.70 14.88
CA PRO A 328 23.29 9.53 14.05
C PRO A 328 22.53 10.63 13.30
N TRP A 329 21.33 10.32 12.82
CA TRP A 329 20.50 11.21 11.99
C TRP A 329 19.08 11.29 12.53
N ILE A 330 18.46 12.45 12.29
CA ILE A 330 17.08 12.75 12.69
C ILE A 330 16.29 13.09 11.43
N THR A 331 15.15 12.44 11.19
CA THR A 331 14.30 12.73 10.01
C THR A 331 12.83 12.90 10.39
N GLY A 332 12.09 13.67 9.60
CA GLY A 332 10.65 13.84 9.75
C GLY A 332 9.83 12.56 9.51
N SER A 333 10.46 11.48 9.03
CA SER A 333 9.81 10.17 8.92
C SER A 333 9.58 9.53 10.28
N VAL A 334 10.42 9.76 11.30
CA VAL A 334 10.17 9.26 12.67
C VAL A 334 9.72 10.39 13.58
N VAL A 335 10.45 11.52 13.53
CA VAL A 335 10.24 12.67 14.39
C VAL A 335 9.12 13.55 13.82
N THR A 336 7.90 13.05 13.99
CA THR A 336 6.65 13.72 13.62
C THR A 336 6.14 14.60 14.75
N ARG A 337 5.12 15.43 14.47
CA ARG A 337 4.42 16.20 15.51
C ARG A 337 3.89 15.32 16.65
N GLN A 338 3.38 14.13 16.33
CA GLN A 338 2.88 13.18 17.32
C GLN A 338 4.01 12.63 18.20
N PHE A 339 5.14 12.27 17.61
CA PHE A 339 6.33 11.80 18.32
C PHE A 339 6.85 12.86 19.30
N VAL A 340 6.99 14.10 18.84
CA VAL A 340 7.42 15.23 19.69
C VAL A 340 6.42 15.45 20.83
N GLY A 341 5.11 15.38 20.57
CA GLY A 341 4.09 15.48 21.61
C GLY A 341 4.19 14.38 22.67
N ARG A 342 4.51 13.13 22.28
CA ARG A 342 4.76 12.02 23.23
C ARG A 342 6.02 12.27 24.06
N LEU A 343 7.11 12.72 23.44
CA LEU A 343 8.34 13.09 24.14
C LEU A 343 8.10 14.20 25.18
N GLU A 344 7.39 15.27 24.80
CA GLU A 344 7.05 16.36 25.73
C GLU A 344 6.17 15.89 26.88
N GLN A 345 5.22 14.98 26.61
CA GLN A 345 4.40 14.37 27.65
C GLN A 345 5.25 13.54 28.62
N LEU A 346 6.18 12.72 28.11
CA LEU A 346 7.08 11.90 28.90
C LEU A 346 8.04 12.76 29.74
N ALA A 347 8.58 13.83 29.16
CA ALA A 347 9.50 14.76 29.83
C ALA A 347 8.85 15.56 30.98
N ARG A 348 7.54 15.45 31.20
CA ARG A 348 6.89 15.99 32.41
C ARG A 348 7.26 15.21 33.67
N SER A 349 7.64 13.95 33.55
CA SER A 349 7.93 13.06 34.68
C SER A 349 9.24 12.27 34.55
N ALA A 350 9.82 12.16 33.35
CA ALA A 350 11.06 11.42 33.09
C ALA A 350 12.18 12.33 32.58
N ASP A 351 13.44 11.95 32.81
CA ASP A 351 14.60 12.59 32.20
C ASP A 351 14.83 12.02 30.79
N VAL A 352 14.70 12.86 29.76
CA VAL A 352 14.83 12.46 28.36
C VAL A 352 16.06 13.10 27.74
N THR A 353 16.94 12.31 27.15
CA THR A 353 18.14 12.82 26.46
C THR A 353 18.27 12.17 25.09
N ILE A 354 18.49 13.00 24.07
CA ILE A 354 18.72 12.60 22.69
C ILE A 354 20.12 13.06 22.27
N PHE A 355 20.99 12.14 21.89
CA PHE A 355 22.26 12.47 21.22
C PHE A 355 22.18 12.19 19.72
N TRP A 356 22.71 13.12 18.92
CA TRP A 356 22.76 12.99 17.47
C TRP A 356 23.98 13.68 16.86
N GLY A 357 24.33 13.34 15.62
CA GLY A 357 25.40 14.01 14.89
C GLY A 357 26.31 13.02 14.16
N PHE A 358 26.54 13.27 12.87
CA PHE A 358 27.38 12.44 12.03
C PHE A 358 27.87 13.21 10.81
N GLY A 359 29.18 13.40 10.69
CA GLY A 359 29.81 14.07 9.54
C GLY A 359 29.25 15.47 9.30
N ASP A 360 28.82 15.74 8.06
CA ASP A 360 28.26 17.04 7.66
C ASP A 360 26.78 17.26 8.07
N ASN A 361 26.15 16.24 8.66
CA ASN A 361 24.73 16.22 9.02
C ASN A 361 23.75 16.45 7.85
N ALA A 362 24.16 16.27 6.60
CA ALA A 362 23.32 16.53 5.43
C ALA A 362 22.04 15.67 5.37
N LYS A 363 22.02 14.53 6.09
CA LYS A 363 20.86 13.62 6.17
C LYS A 363 19.86 13.99 7.25
N THR A 364 20.18 14.95 8.12
CA THR A 364 19.27 15.38 9.19
C THR A 364 18.27 16.40 8.63
N ASP A 365 16.99 16.12 8.85
CA ASP A 365 15.88 17.01 8.49
C ASP A 365 15.84 18.21 9.45
N ARG A 366 15.98 19.41 8.88
CA ARG A 366 16.00 20.67 9.64
C ARG A 366 14.69 20.94 10.37
N HIS A 367 13.53 20.61 9.80
CA HIS A 367 12.23 20.82 10.45
C HIS A 367 12.01 19.85 11.61
N ALA A 368 12.40 18.59 11.42
CA ALA A 368 12.32 17.58 12.48
C ALA A 368 13.25 17.93 13.65
N LEU A 369 14.48 18.34 13.34
CA LEU A 369 15.45 18.81 14.32
C LEU A 369 14.94 20.05 15.06
N GLN A 370 14.43 21.06 14.35
CA GLN A 370 13.88 22.27 14.96
C GLN A 370 12.70 21.93 15.88
N SER A 371 11.84 20.99 15.50
CA SER A 371 10.71 20.57 16.34
C SER A 371 11.17 19.94 17.67
N LEU A 372 12.28 19.20 17.66
CA LEU A 372 12.91 18.67 18.89
C LEU A 372 13.59 19.76 19.70
N HIS A 373 14.25 20.71 19.06
CA HIS A 373 14.87 21.87 19.72
C HIS A 373 13.82 22.71 20.45
N ASP A 374 12.71 22.99 19.77
CA ASP A 374 11.60 23.73 20.34
C ASP A 374 10.99 23.00 21.56
N ALA A 375 10.86 21.68 21.48
CA ALA A 375 10.40 20.85 22.60
C ALA A 375 11.39 20.85 23.77
N ALA A 376 12.69 20.77 23.49
CA ALA A 376 13.75 20.84 24.49
C ALA A 376 13.78 22.22 25.18
N GLY A 377 13.55 23.30 24.43
CA GLY A 377 13.46 24.66 24.98
C GLY A 377 12.24 24.88 25.89
N ARG A 378 11.16 24.12 25.70
CA ARG A 378 9.95 24.17 26.53
C ARG A 378 9.97 23.25 27.76
N SER A 379 10.98 22.40 27.89
CA SER A 379 11.04 21.36 28.91
C SER A 379 12.30 21.47 29.78
N SER A 380 12.14 21.28 31.08
CA SER A 380 13.26 21.26 32.03
C SER A 380 13.93 19.88 32.16
N ARG A 381 13.41 18.86 31.46
CA ARG A 381 13.90 17.47 31.52
C ARG A 381 14.10 16.83 30.15
N LEU A 382 14.12 17.62 29.09
CA LEU A 382 14.47 17.16 27.74
C LEU A 382 15.73 17.87 27.29
N ALA A 383 16.72 17.08 26.85
CA ALA A 383 17.92 17.58 26.21
C ALA A 383 18.08 16.95 24.82
N VAL A 384 18.43 17.78 23.85
CA VAL A 384 18.85 17.36 22.50
C VAL A 384 20.29 17.85 22.31
N VAL A 385 21.21 16.92 22.16
CA VAL A 385 22.65 17.19 22.19
C VAL A 385 23.27 16.77 20.86
N ARG A 386 23.95 17.71 20.22
CA ARG A 386 24.77 17.44 19.04
C ARG A 386 26.17 17.01 19.48
N VAL A 387 26.63 15.90 18.94
CA VAL A 387 28.02 15.42 19.04
C VAL A 387 28.66 15.42 17.65
N ASP A 388 29.97 15.27 17.57
CA ASP A 388 30.70 15.37 16.29
C ASP A 388 30.41 14.17 15.36
N ASP A 389 30.63 12.95 15.86
CA ASP A 389 30.44 11.73 15.07
C ASP A 389 29.97 10.56 15.94
N THR A 390 28.66 10.43 16.14
CA THR A 390 28.08 9.26 16.80
C THR A 390 27.66 8.20 15.80
N HIS A 391 28.39 7.08 15.80
CA HIS A 391 28.00 5.86 15.08
C HIS A 391 27.05 4.98 15.91
N ALA A 392 26.92 5.28 17.21
CA ALA A 392 26.15 4.49 18.15
C ALA A 392 24.64 4.66 17.91
N LYS A 393 23.89 3.58 18.08
CA LYS A 393 22.42 3.57 17.95
C LYS A 393 21.85 2.82 19.13
N ILE A 394 21.51 3.58 20.14
CA ILE A 394 21.21 3.07 21.47
C ILE A 394 19.84 3.59 21.88
N LEU A 395 19.05 2.70 22.48
CA LEU A 395 17.85 3.04 23.21
C LEU A 395 18.02 2.52 24.64
N VAL A 396 17.85 3.37 25.64
CA VAL A 396 17.86 2.95 27.04
C VAL A 396 16.60 3.44 27.72
N SER A 397 15.91 2.53 28.39
CA SER A 397 14.75 2.79 29.23
C SER A 397 15.09 2.42 30.69
N ASP A 398 14.08 2.29 31.54
CA ASP A 398 14.27 1.99 32.96
C ASP A 398 14.81 0.56 33.19
N SER A 399 14.19 -0.44 32.56
CA SER A 399 14.47 -1.87 32.80
C SER A 399 15.21 -2.58 31.66
N TYR A 400 15.50 -1.88 30.56
CA TYR A 400 16.18 -2.47 29.42
C TYR A 400 17.04 -1.46 28.68
N TYR A 401 17.99 -2.00 27.92
CA TYR A 401 18.66 -1.25 26.86
C TYR A 401 18.73 -2.07 25.58
N VAL A 402 18.78 -1.37 24.46
CA VAL A 402 18.95 -1.93 23.13
C VAL A 402 20.17 -1.30 22.48
N LYS A 403 21.09 -2.14 22.02
CA LYS A 403 22.18 -1.76 21.13
C LYS A 403 21.90 -2.36 19.76
N THR A 404 21.93 -1.55 18.71
CA THR A 404 21.45 -1.99 17.39
C THR A 404 22.19 -1.33 16.23
N SER A 405 22.06 -1.88 15.03
CA SER A 405 22.37 -1.17 13.78
C SER A 405 21.20 -0.29 13.28
N PHE A 406 20.00 -0.45 13.85
CA PHE A 406 18.78 0.32 13.57
C PHE A 406 18.88 1.80 13.96
N ASN A 407 18.50 2.71 13.05
CA ASN A 407 18.55 4.15 13.33
C ASN A 407 17.25 4.67 13.95
N TRP A 408 17.22 4.77 15.29
CA TRP A 408 16.04 5.12 16.08
C TRP A 408 15.25 6.35 15.63
N LEU A 409 15.91 7.44 15.20
CA LEU A 409 15.24 8.71 14.87
C LEU A 409 15.21 9.02 13.36
N SER A 410 15.67 8.11 12.53
CA SER A 410 15.66 8.29 11.06
C SER A 410 15.08 7.15 10.26
N PHE A 411 14.80 6.01 10.90
CA PHE A 411 14.23 4.84 10.25
C PHE A 411 13.03 4.32 11.05
N ARG A 412 11.88 4.17 10.38
CA ARG A 412 10.63 3.70 10.98
C ARG A 412 10.56 2.18 11.18
N GLY A 413 11.60 1.44 10.78
CA GLY A 413 11.58 -0.03 10.79
C GLY A 413 10.72 -0.63 9.70
N ASP A 414 10.82 -0.06 8.51
CA ASP A 414 10.20 -0.59 7.30
C ASP A 414 10.82 -1.95 6.93
N SER A 415 10.08 -3.02 7.16
CA SER A 415 10.49 -4.39 6.83
C SER A 415 10.77 -4.60 5.33
N ASN A 416 10.27 -3.71 4.46
CA ASN A 416 10.48 -3.73 3.01
C ASN A 416 11.77 -3.06 2.50
N ARG A 417 12.65 -2.53 3.37
CA ARG A 417 13.91 -1.95 2.92
C ARG A 417 14.91 -3.05 2.55
N LYS A 418 15.13 -3.27 1.24
CA LYS A 418 16.15 -4.18 0.71
C LYS A 418 17.55 -3.80 1.24
N PHE A 419 18.27 -4.76 1.85
CA PHE A 419 19.69 -4.68 2.23
C PHE A 419 20.09 -3.77 3.41
N ARG A 420 19.45 -3.89 4.58
CA ARG A 420 20.14 -3.61 5.84
C ARG A 420 19.58 -4.49 6.95
N GLN A 421 20.32 -5.52 7.35
CA GLN A 421 20.01 -6.26 8.57
C GLN A 421 20.30 -5.32 9.75
N GLU A 422 19.29 -4.53 10.11
CA GLU A 422 19.30 -3.74 11.33
C GLU A 422 18.93 -4.68 12.48
N GLU A 423 19.94 -5.26 13.13
CA GLU A 423 19.81 -6.22 14.22
C GLU A 423 20.16 -5.54 15.54
N GLY A 424 19.47 -5.92 16.60
CA GLY A 424 19.69 -5.37 17.94
C GLY A 424 19.77 -6.44 19.01
N ASP A 425 20.58 -6.17 20.03
CA ASP A 425 20.59 -6.93 21.27
C ASP A 425 19.73 -6.18 22.29
N LEU A 426 18.60 -6.77 22.67
CA LEU A 426 17.82 -6.34 23.83
C LEU A 426 18.39 -7.02 25.07
N VAL A 427 18.73 -6.21 26.06
CA VAL A 427 19.13 -6.68 27.38
C VAL A 427 18.08 -6.21 28.38
N SER A 428 17.32 -7.17 28.90
CA SER A 428 16.24 -6.96 29.87
C SER A 428 16.71 -7.21 31.29
N ASP A 429 17.80 -6.53 31.67
CA ASP A 429 18.36 -6.55 33.02
C ASP A 429 18.53 -5.11 33.52
N GLN A 430 17.96 -4.84 34.69
CA GLN A 430 17.91 -3.49 35.24
C GLN A 430 19.32 -2.96 35.60
N VAL A 431 20.19 -3.80 36.17
CA VAL A 431 21.55 -3.41 36.57
C VAL A 431 22.38 -3.09 35.32
N LEU A 432 22.24 -3.89 34.27
CA LEU A 432 22.90 -3.63 32.99
C LEU A 432 22.34 -2.40 32.27
N ALA A 433 21.03 -2.17 32.31
CA ALA A 433 20.41 -0.96 31.76
C ALA A 433 20.88 0.31 32.49
N ASP A 434 20.98 0.27 33.82
CA ASP A 434 21.54 1.34 34.66
C ASP A 434 22.98 1.67 34.27
N ARG A 435 23.84 0.65 34.15
CA ARG A 435 25.25 0.82 33.75
C ARG A 435 25.37 1.36 32.31
N ALA A 436 24.55 0.86 31.39
CA ALA A 436 24.54 1.31 29.99
C ALA A 436 24.14 2.79 29.89
N TYR A 437 23.07 3.20 30.58
CA TYR A 437 22.63 4.60 30.63
C TYR A 437 23.76 5.50 31.15
N ASP A 438 24.37 5.14 32.28
CA ASP A 438 25.45 5.91 32.89
C ASP A 438 26.67 6.06 31.99
N ARG A 439 27.08 4.97 31.35
CA ARG A 439 28.22 4.97 30.42
C ARG A 439 27.97 5.89 29.23
N TYR A 440 26.88 5.66 28.50
CA TYR A 440 26.61 6.40 27.27
C TYR A 440 26.36 7.89 27.52
N MET A 441 25.71 8.24 28.64
CA MET A 441 25.57 9.65 29.03
C MET A 441 26.93 10.32 29.27
N ARG A 442 27.83 9.70 30.04
CA ARG A 442 29.16 10.29 30.32
C ARG A 442 30.00 10.44 29.06
N GLU A 443 30.09 9.38 28.26
CA GLU A 443 30.88 9.36 27.02
C GLU A 443 30.38 10.43 26.04
N ASN A 444 29.07 10.50 25.77
CA ASN A 444 28.54 11.44 24.78
C ASN A 444 28.47 12.89 25.29
N CYS A 445 28.28 13.13 26.60
CA CYS A 445 28.41 14.48 27.15
C CYS A 445 29.83 15.04 26.95
N GLY A 446 30.86 14.20 27.12
CA GLY A 446 32.26 14.59 26.86
C GLY A 446 32.54 14.97 25.40
N LEU A 447 31.69 14.53 24.48
CA LEU A 447 31.78 14.81 23.04
C LEU A 447 30.77 15.86 22.57
N ALA A 448 30.01 16.46 23.50
CA ALA A 448 28.98 17.43 23.16
C ALA A 448 29.59 18.67 22.50
N LEU A 449 29.04 19.04 21.34
CA LEU A 449 29.34 20.26 20.60
C LEU A 449 28.28 21.33 20.87
N GLU A 450 27.01 20.92 20.89
CA GLU A 450 25.87 21.80 21.11
C GLU A 450 24.85 21.11 22.02
N ILE A 451 24.35 21.82 23.03
CA ILE A 451 23.34 21.31 23.96
C ILE A 451 22.14 22.23 23.93
N LEU A 452 20.98 21.66 23.62
CA LEU A 452 19.70 22.35 23.67
C LEU A 452 18.78 21.69 24.70
N GLY A 453 18.17 22.52 25.54
CA GLY A 453 17.41 22.06 26.69
C GLY A 453 18.28 21.75 27.91
N THR A 454 17.84 20.82 28.75
CA THR A 454 18.41 20.62 30.10
C THR A 454 18.85 19.17 30.31
N LEU A 455 20.18 18.94 30.41
CA LEU A 455 20.73 17.64 30.78
C LEU A 455 20.48 17.30 32.25
N PRO A 456 20.39 16.01 32.62
CA PRO A 456 20.34 15.59 34.02
C PRO A 456 21.57 16.08 34.78
N GLU A 457 21.36 16.58 36.00
CA GLU A 457 22.38 17.28 36.79
C GLU A 457 23.69 16.50 36.93
N ARG A 458 23.58 15.19 37.18
CA ARG A 458 24.72 14.28 37.35
C ARG A 458 25.67 14.18 36.15
N TYR A 459 25.25 14.58 34.94
CA TYR A 459 26.10 14.50 33.74
C TYR A 459 26.61 15.84 33.23
N ARG A 460 26.12 16.96 33.77
CA ARG A 460 26.52 18.30 33.31
C ARG A 460 28.02 18.56 33.49
N THR A 461 28.63 17.95 34.51
CA THR A 461 30.08 18.05 34.78
C THR A 461 30.94 17.33 33.74
N TYR A 462 30.38 16.42 32.96
CA TYR A 462 31.10 15.69 31.91
C TYR A 462 31.04 16.41 30.56
N VAL A 463 30.29 17.51 30.46
CA VAL A 463 30.18 18.30 29.23
C VAL A 463 31.51 18.97 28.92
N ASN A 464 31.94 18.88 27.66
CA ASN A 464 33.13 19.60 27.19
C ASN A 464 32.95 21.12 27.34
N PRO A 465 33.86 21.85 28.02
CA PRO A 465 33.76 23.30 28.21
C PRO A 465 33.62 24.12 26.91
N ALA A 466 34.02 23.56 25.76
CA ALA A 466 33.89 24.18 24.45
C ALA A 466 32.49 24.06 23.82
N SER A 467 31.55 23.34 24.43
CA SER A 467 30.19 23.17 23.90
C SER A 467 29.36 24.44 23.99
N SER A 468 28.60 24.79 22.95
CA SER A 468 27.61 25.86 23.02
C SER A 468 26.31 25.37 23.65
N THR A 469 25.94 25.90 24.81
CA THR A 469 24.66 25.60 25.47
C THR A 469 23.64 26.68 25.15
N THR A 470 22.51 26.30 24.55
CA THR A 470 21.38 27.19 24.30
C THR A 470 20.13 26.61 24.95
N GLY A 471 19.83 27.06 26.16
CA GLY A 471 18.67 26.60 26.94
C GLY A 471 18.47 27.49 28.16
N PRO A 472 17.25 27.56 28.72
CA PRO A 472 17.00 28.38 29.89
C PRO A 472 17.86 27.87 31.07
N PRO A 473 18.38 28.77 31.93
CA PRO A 473 19.25 28.37 33.04
C PRO A 473 18.49 27.45 34.02
N PRO A 474 19.18 26.51 34.69
CA PRO A 474 18.54 25.59 35.62
C PRO A 474 18.02 26.35 36.85
N SER A 475 16.70 26.43 36.98
CA SER A 475 16.04 26.91 38.19
C SER A 475 16.02 25.80 39.26
N SER A 476 16.53 26.14 40.45
CA SER A 476 16.49 25.36 41.69
C SER A 476 15.08 24.89 42.09
N PRO A 477 14.94 23.86 42.96
CA PRO A 477 13.67 23.23 43.25
C PRO A 477 12.82 24.12 44.17
N ASP A 478 11.50 23.89 44.16
CA ASP A 478 10.44 24.59 44.89
C ASP A 478 9.91 25.89 44.26
N ALA A 479 9.04 25.74 43.27
CA ALA A 479 7.91 26.65 43.09
C ALA A 479 6.71 25.90 42.49
N MET A 480 5.75 25.63 43.37
CA MET A 480 4.40 25.22 43.03
C MET A 480 3.81 26.19 41.99
N SER A 481 3.59 25.73 40.77
CA SER A 481 2.90 26.52 39.74
C SER A 481 1.41 26.65 40.10
N PRO A 482 0.79 27.84 40.05
CA PRO A 482 -0.65 27.98 40.15
C PRO A 482 -1.32 27.46 38.85
N PRO A 483 -2.64 27.16 38.87
CA PRO A 483 -3.27 26.40 37.80
C PRO A 483 -3.34 27.18 36.48
N ARG A 484 -3.30 26.39 35.40
CA ARG A 484 -3.36 26.79 34.00
C ARG A 484 -4.60 27.63 33.72
N GLN A 485 -4.41 28.86 33.24
CA GLN A 485 -5.43 29.52 32.42
C GLN A 485 -5.52 28.79 31.08
N SER A 486 -6.75 28.50 30.68
CA SER A 486 -7.06 27.75 29.46
C SER A 486 -6.65 28.55 28.22
N ARG A 487 -6.28 27.86 27.12
CA ARG A 487 -5.96 28.49 25.82
C ARG A 487 -7.10 29.39 25.31
N ALA A 488 -8.35 29.12 25.73
CA ALA A 488 -9.52 29.93 25.43
C ALA A 488 -9.51 31.29 26.17
N GLU A 489 -8.99 31.35 27.41
CA GLU A 489 -8.88 32.61 28.16
C GLU A 489 -7.82 33.53 27.56
N ARG A 490 -6.65 32.99 27.19
CA ARG A 490 -5.58 33.76 26.53
C ARG A 490 -6.00 34.29 25.16
N LYS A 491 -6.70 33.48 24.36
CA LYS A 491 -7.24 33.91 23.06
C LYS A 491 -8.27 35.04 23.23
N ARG A 492 -9.14 34.95 24.23
CA ARG A 492 -10.16 35.97 24.50
C ARG A 492 -9.57 37.26 25.09
N GLU A 493 -8.47 37.17 25.83
CA GLU A 493 -7.74 38.31 26.36
C GLU A 493 -6.94 39.02 25.25
N ALA A 494 -6.31 38.26 24.34
CA ALA A 494 -5.63 38.79 23.16
C ALA A 494 -6.61 39.48 22.17
N LEU A 495 -7.82 38.93 22.00
CA LEU A 495 -8.89 39.58 21.22
C LEU A 495 -9.37 40.90 21.83
N LYS A 496 -9.34 41.03 23.17
CA LYS A 496 -9.71 42.28 23.87
C LYS A 496 -8.62 43.35 23.83
N SER A 497 -7.35 42.96 23.67
CA SER A 497 -6.24 43.91 23.57
C SER A 497 -6.08 44.52 22.18
N LEU A 498 -6.65 43.91 21.13
CA LEU A 498 -6.58 44.43 19.75
C LEU A 498 -7.59 45.56 19.54
N SER A 499 -7.10 46.71 19.09
CA SER A 499 -7.93 47.90 18.81
C SER A 499 -8.16 48.08 17.31
N VAL A 500 -9.39 48.44 16.90
CA VAL A 500 -9.67 48.80 15.51
C VAL A 500 -8.86 50.04 15.13
N GLY A 501 -8.11 49.96 14.03
CA GLY A 501 -7.16 50.99 13.57
C GLY A 501 -5.71 50.78 14.01
N GLU A 502 -5.41 49.71 14.74
CA GLU A 502 -4.04 49.34 15.12
C GLU A 502 -3.29 48.68 13.97
N VAL A 503 -2.00 49.01 13.80
CA VAL A 503 -1.11 48.38 12.83
C VAL A 503 -0.32 47.28 13.53
N VAL A 504 -0.46 46.05 13.05
CA VAL A 504 0.12 44.85 13.66
C VAL A 504 0.94 44.09 12.60
N SER A 505 2.06 43.50 13.01
CA SER A 505 2.82 42.59 12.17
C SER A 505 2.37 41.15 12.39
N GLY A 506 2.20 40.38 11.32
CA GLY A 506 1.88 38.96 11.39
C GLY A 506 2.44 38.15 10.23
N THR A 507 2.27 36.84 10.28
CA THR A 507 2.80 35.93 9.25
C THR A 507 1.67 35.23 8.51
N VAL A 508 1.73 35.18 7.19
CA VAL A 508 0.71 34.50 6.37
C VAL A 508 0.75 32.99 6.62
N LYS A 509 -0.29 32.44 7.23
CA LYS A 509 -0.41 31.02 7.61
C LYS A 509 -1.03 30.17 6.51
N THR A 510 -2.04 30.71 5.82
CA THR A 510 -2.77 29.99 4.77
C THR A 510 -3.42 30.99 3.81
N ILE A 511 -3.45 30.66 2.52
CA ILE A 511 -4.08 31.47 1.48
C ILE A 511 -5.29 30.71 0.92
N THR A 512 -6.41 31.40 0.73
CA THR A 512 -7.63 30.85 0.12
C THR A 512 -8.08 31.73 -1.05
N ASN A 513 -9.09 31.28 -1.81
CA ASN A 513 -9.57 32.03 -2.99
C ASN A 513 -10.20 33.39 -2.66
N PHE A 514 -10.59 33.64 -1.41
CA PHE A 514 -11.24 34.89 -0.99
C PHE A 514 -10.33 35.77 -0.11
N GLY A 515 -9.11 35.35 0.21
CA GLY A 515 -8.21 36.12 1.07
C GLY A 515 -7.01 35.35 1.61
N ALA A 516 -6.30 35.95 2.56
CA ALA A 516 -5.15 35.37 3.25
C ALA A 516 -5.36 35.40 4.77
N PHE A 517 -5.03 34.31 5.46
CA PHE A 517 -5.02 34.23 6.91
C PHE A 517 -3.65 34.59 7.44
N VAL A 518 -3.60 35.59 8.31
CA VAL A 518 -2.39 36.13 8.93
C VAL A 518 -2.43 35.81 10.42
N ASP A 519 -1.39 35.14 10.90
CA ASP A 519 -1.20 34.83 12.31
C ASP A 519 -0.64 36.06 13.05
N LEU A 520 -1.39 36.55 14.05
CA LEU A 520 -1.00 37.66 14.92
C LEU A 520 -0.51 37.16 16.30
N GLY A 521 -0.24 35.86 16.45
CA GLY A 521 0.24 35.22 17.66
C GLY A 521 -0.81 34.30 18.30
N GLU A 522 -1.69 34.85 19.13
CA GLU A 522 -2.75 34.08 19.82
C GLU A 522 -4.08 34.08 19.04
N VAL A 523 -4.18 34.89 17.98
CA VAL A 523 -5.40 35.11 17.18
C VAL A 523 -5.04 35.12 15.69
N ASP A 524 -5.83 34.42 14.88
CA ASP A 524 -5.72 34.44 13.42
C ASP A 524 -6.63 35.55 12.85
N GLY A 525 -6.10 36.41 11.98
CA GLY A 525 -6.86 37.44 11.27
C GLY A 525 -6.97 37.17 9.77
N LEU A 526 -8.04 37.64 9.14
CA LEU A 526 -8.32 37.44 7.72
C LEU A 526 -8.13 38.75 6.94
N VAL A 527 -7.31 38.72 5.90
CA VAL A 527 -7.22 39.78 4.90
C VAL A 527 -8.05 39.37 3.68
N HIS A 528 -9.15 40.08 3.40
CA HIS A 528 -9.96 39.81 2.22
C HIS A 528 -9.24 40.19 0.92
N ILE A 529 -9.52 39.50 -0.20
CA ILE A 529 -8.84 39.73 -1.49
C ILE A 529 -8.88 41.20 -1.96
N SER A 530 -9.97 41.91 -1.67
CA SER A 530 -10.12 43.34 -1.99
C SER A 530 -9.30 44.29 -1.12
N GLN A 531 -8.67 43.78 -0.05
CA GLN A 531 -7.85 44.52 0.92
C GLN A 531 -6.37 44.12 0.85
N LEU A 532 -5.97 43.24 -0.09
CA LEU A 532 -4.58 42.80 -0.29
C LEU A 532 -3.70 43.85 -0.98
N ALA A 533 -4.24 44.63 -1.92
CA ALA A 533 -3.49 45.63 -2.68
C ALA A 533 -4.39 46.74 -3.24
N ASP A 534 -3.80 47.87 -3.66
CA ASP A 534 -4.50 48.98 -4.35
C ASP A 534 -4.88 48.68 -5.82
N ARG A 535 -4.42 47.54 -6.36
CA ARG A 535 -4.71 47.05 -7.70
C ARG A 535 -5.72 45.89 -7.65
N ARG A 536 -6.43 45.63 -8.76
CA ARG A 536 -7.29 44.44 -8.88
C ARG A 536 -6.41 43.19 -8.84
N VAL A 537 -6.70 42.28 -7.90
CA VAL A 537 -5.98 41.01 -7.70
C VAL A 537 -6.94 39.88 -8.07
N ASP A 538 -6.53 39.01 -9.00
CA ASP A 538 -7.34 37.86 -9.42
C ASP A 538 -7.13 36.66 -8.49
N HIS A 539 -5.91 36.44 -7.99
CA HIS A 539 -5.62 35.45 -6.94
C HIS A 539 -4.75 36.02 -5.80
N PRO A 540 -5.10 35.77 -4.52
CA PRO A 540 -4.33 36.26 -3.36
C PRO A 540 -2.86 35.84 -3.33
N SER A 541 -2.53 34.71 -3.96
CA SER A 541 -1.17 34.19 -4.13
C SER A 541 -0.26 35.08 -4.98
N ASP A 542 -0.83 36.01 -5.77
CA ASP A 542 -0.06 36.92 -6.62
C ASP A 542 0.50 38.12 -5.83
N VAL A 543 0.08 38.28 -4.57
CA VAL A 543 0.45 39.40 -3.69
C VAL A 543 1.16 38.94 -2.41
N VAL A 544 0.75 37.79 -1.85
CA VAL A 544 1.32 37.24 -0.61
C VAL A 544 1.59 35.75 -0.75
N SER A 545 2.66 35.25 -0.13
CA SER A 545 2.98 33.82 -0.04
C SER A 545 2.82 33.29 1.39
N VAL A 546 2.56 31.98 1.53
CA VAL A 546 2.51 31.33 2.85
C VAL A 546 3.91 31.40 3.48
N GLY A 547 3.98 31.98 4.69
CA GLY A 547 5.22 32.24 5.42
C GLY A 547 5.73 33.68 5.35
N ASP A 548 5.11 34.55 4.53
CA ASP A 548 5.54 35.95 4.43
C ASP A 548 5.17 36.74 5.69
N ALA A 549 6.10 37.56 6.17
CA ALA A 549 5.87 38.54 7.23
C ALA A 549 5.24 39.79 6.64
N VAL A 550 4.03 40.13 7.11
CA VAL A 550 3.22 41.22 6.59
C VAL A 550 2.78 42.17 7.69
N THR A 551 2.77 43.46 7.40
CA THR A 551 2.24 44.50 8.28
C THR A 551 0.81 44.83 7.85
N VAL A 552 -0.14 44.74 8.77
CA VAL A 552 -1.58 44.79 8.48
C VAL A 552 -2.31 45.70 9.47
N LEU A 553 -3.33 46.41 9.01
CA LEU A 553 -4.20 47.25 9.83
C LEU A 553 -5.44 46.46 10.28
N VAL A 554 -5.79 46.51 11.55
CA VAL A 554 -7.05 45.97 12.08
C VAL A 554 -8.23 46.82 11.63
N GLN A 555 -9.11 46.26 10.79
CA GLN A 555 -10.32 46.95 10.32
C GLN A 555 -11.54 46.70 11.21
N ASP A 556 -11.66 45.48 11.74
CA ASP A 556 -12.81 45.08 12.55
C ASP A 556 -12.44 43.91 13.46
N VAL A 557 -13.01 43.87 14.66
CA VAL A 557 -12.80 42.81 15.67
C VAL A 557 -14.15 42.31 16.15
N ASP A 558 -14.51 41.09 15.74
CA ASP A 558 -15.73 40.41 16.17
C ASP A 558 -15.41 39.49 17.35
N LEU A 559 -15.78 39.94 18.56
CA LEU A 559 -15.56 39.22 19.82
C LEU A 559 -16.49 38.01 20.00
N ASP A 560 -17.66 37.99 19.34
CA ASP A 560 -18.63 36.91 19.44
C ASP A 560 -18.26 35.72 18.54
N ARG A 561 -17.67 36.02 17.38
CA ARG A 561 -17.21 35.02 16.40
C ARG A 561 -15.71 34.72 16.47
N GLU A 562 -14.98 35.39 17.37
CA GLU A 562 -13.52 35.30 17.54
C GLU A 562 -12.73 35.55 16.24
N ARG A 563 -13.13 36.58 15.48
CA ARG A 563 -12.55 36.89 14.16
C ARG A 563 -12.04 38.31 14.09
N VAL A 564 -10.88 38.50 13.46
CA VAL A 564 -10.29 39.81 13.20
C VAL A 564 -10.17 40.02 11.69
N SER A 565 -10.72 41.12 11.19
CA SER A 565 -10.59 41.52 9.78
C SER A 565 -9.42 42.48 9.62
N LEU A 566 -8.55 42.19 8.67
CA LEU A 566 -7.27 42.87 8.47
C LEU A 566 -7.18 43.46 7.05
N SER A 567 -6.40 44.52 6.88
CA SER A 567 -6.11 45.12 5.58
C SER A 567 -4.64 45.44 5.40
N LEU A 568 -4.08 45.02 4.27
CA LEU A 568 -2.74 45.41 3.81
C LEU A 568 -2.75 46.78 3.15
N ARG A 569 -3.88 47.15 2.56
CA ARG A 569 -4.07 48.41 1.83
C ARG A 569 -4.13 49.64 2.74
N ALA A 570 -4.74 49.50 3.91
CA ALA A 570 -5.04 50.63 4.80
C ALA A 570 -3.91 50.98 5.79
N VAL A 571 -2.73 50.36 5.65
CA VAL A 571 -1.58 50.67 6.50
C VAL A 571 -1.05 52.06 6.12
N PRO A 572 -1.00 53.04 7.04
CA PRO A 572 -0.39 54.34 6.77
C PRO A 572 1.09 54.16 6.44
N GLN A 573 1.57 54.77 5.34
CA GLN A 573 2.99 54.79 4.98
C GLN A 573 3.82 55.68 5.89
#